data_AF-A0A2E7ZVQ1-F1
#
_entry.id   AF-A0A2E7ZVQ1-F1
#
_cell.length_a   1.000
_cell.length_b   1.000
_cell.length_c   1.000
_cell.angle_alpha   90.00
_cell.angle_beta   90.00
_cell.angle_gamma   90.00
#
_symmetry.space_group_name_H-M   'P 1'
#
loop_
_entity.id
_entity.type
_entity.pdbx_description
1 polymer ?
#
loop_
_entity_poly.entity_id
_entity_poly.type
_entity_poly.pdbx_seq_one_letter_code
_entity_poly.pdbx_strand_id
1 'polypeptide(L)'
;VIIARVTWTGRTSIEIRVRVDREQIDGRRERALEAFTTFVCVDTQGEPQQVPPLDLLTDEHRDCWRRGEERRVRRLQARADGLNR
;
A
#
# COMPACT_ATOMS: atom_id res chain seq x y z
N VAL A 1 -16.12 8.64 2.79
CA VAL A 1 -15.89 7.23 2.38
C VAL A 1 -14.40 6.93 2.43
N ILE A 2 -14.00 5.78 2.98
CA ILE A 2 -12.61 5.32 2.97
C ILE A 2 -12.55 3.98 2.23
N ILE A 3 -11.68 3.87 1.24
CA ILE A 3 -11.46 2.65 0.46
C ILE A 3 -9.98 2.30 0.57
N ALA A 4 -9.69 1.06 0.98
CA ALA A 4 -8.35 0.55 1.09
C ALA A 4 -8.21 -0.72 0.23
N ARG A 5 -7.08 -0.84 -0.48
CA ARG A 5 -6.78 -2.01 -1.31
C ARG A 5 -5.29 -2.35 -1.24
N VAL A 6 -4.96 -3.62 -1.09
CA VAL A 6 -3.59 -4.11 -1.23
C VAL A 6 -3.16 -3.94 -2.69
N THR A 7 -2.08 -3.20 -2.90
CA THR A 7 -1.54 -2.91 -4.24
C THR A 7 -0.24 -3.63 -4.51
N TRP A 8 0.45 -4.09 -3.47
CA TRP A 8 1.71 -4.81 -3.60
C TRP A 8 1.94 -5.71 -2.38
N THR A 9 2.57 -6.85 -2.60
CA THR A 9 3.00 -7.80 -1.57
C THR A 9 4.46 -8.17 -1.81
N GLY A 10 5.26 -8.17 -0.74
CA GLY A 10 6.64 -8.67 -0.72
C GLY A 10 6.75 -9.94 0.11
N ARG A 11 7.95 -10.21 0.66
CA ARG A 11 8.16 -11.40 1.50
C ARG A 11 7.33 -11.39 2.77
N THR A 12 7.42 -10.32 3.56
CA THR A 12 6.74 -10.17 4.86
C THR A 12 5.97 -8.86 4.97
N SER A 13 5.90 -8.07 3.90
CA SER A 13 5.31 -6.72 3.92
C SER A 13 4.29 -6.56 2.82
N ILE A 14 3.31 -5.69 3.08
CA ILE A 14 2.27 -5.33 2.12
C ILE A 14 2.23 -3.81 1.96
N GLU A 15 1.84 -3.37 0.78
CA GLU A 15 1.46 -1.98 0.53
C GLU A 15 -0.05 -1.89 0.32
N ILE A 16 -0.65 -0.90 0.98
CA ILE A 16 -2.08 -0.61 0.87
C ILE A 16 -2.25 0.81 0.32
N ARG A 17 -2.97 0.94 -0.79
CA ARG A 17 -3.48 2.21 -1.28
C ARG A 17 -4.74 2.56 -0.51
N VAL A 18 -4.73 3.71 0.16
CA VAL A 18 -5.86 4.25 0.90
C VAL A 18 -6.37 5.49 0.18
N ARG A 19 -7.65 5.48 -0.17
CA ARG A 19 -8.36 6.59 -0.79
C ARG A 19 -9.43 7.08 0.16
N VAL A 20 -9.41 8.37 0.47
CA VAL A 20 -10.40 9.03 1.31
C VAL A 20 -11.17 10.02 0.45
N ASP A 21 -12.47 9.84 0.38
CA ASP A 21 -13.38 10.75 -0.30
C ASP A 21 -14.26 11.47 0.76
N ARG A 22 -14.35 12.79 0.67
CA ARG A 22 -15.34 13.60 1.41
C ARG A 22 -16.67 13.54 0.67
N GLU A 23 -17.74 13.38 1.42
CA GLU A 23 -19.11 13.34 0.90
C GLU A 23 -19.88 14.57 1.42
N GLN A 24 -20.60 15.24 0.51
CA GLN A 24 -21.44 16.38 0.81
C GLN A 24 -22.90 15.93 1.02
N ILE A 25 -23.70 16.77 1.67
CA ILE A 25 -25.11 16.50 1.97
C ILE A 25 -25.94 16.32 0.68
N ASP A 26 -25.53 16.95 -0.42
CA ASP A 26 -26.15 16.82 -1.74
C ASP A 26 -25.73 15.54 -2.51
N GLY A 27 -24.93 14.66 -1.89
CA GLY A 27 -24.47 13.40 -2.47
C GLY A 27 -23.20 13.51 -3.33
N ARG A 28 -22.62 14.70 -3.50
CA ARG A 28 -21.34 14.85 -4.22
C ARG A 28 -20.19 14.25 -3.43
N ARG A 29 -19.26 13.61 -4.14
CA ARG A 29 -18.03 13.04 -3.56
C ARG A 29 -16.80 13.67 -4.18
N GLU A 30 -15.85 14.07 -3.33
CA GLU A 30 -14.59 14.67 -3.73
C GLU A 30 -13.42 13.95 -3.05
N ARG A 31 -12.32 13.77 -3.77
CA ARG A 31 -11.09 13.15 -3.26
C ARG A 31 -10.48 14.07 -2.19
N ALA A 32 -10.42 13.61 -0.95
CA ALA A 32 -9.75 14.34 0.14
C ALA A 32 -8.27 13.96 0.26
N LEU A 33 -7.97 12.66 0.15
CA LEU A 33 -6.62 12.13 0.31
C LEU A 33 -6.43 10.86 -0.51
N GLU A 34 -5.21 10.66 -0.99
CA GLU A 34 -4.72 9.37 -1.40
C GLU A 34 -3.34 9.14 -0.78
N ALA A 35 -3.13 7.95 -0.21
CA ALA A 35 -1.88 7.58 0.41
C ALA A 35 -1.53 6.11 0.13
N PHE A 36 -0.23 5.81 0.16
CA PHE A 36 0.29 4.45 0.11
C PHE A 36 1.00 4.17 1.42
N THR A 37 0.47 3.22 2.18
CA THR A 37 1.04 2.81 3.47
C THR A 37 1.64 1.42 3.37
N THR A 38 2.66 1.15 4.19
CA THR A 38 3.35 -0.14 4.21
C THR A 38 3.22 -0.77 5.59
N PHE A 39 2.81 -2.03 5.63
CA PHE A 39 2.73 -2.83 6.85
C PHE A 39 3.63 -4.06 6.75
N VAL A 40 4.00 -4.61 7.90
CA VAL A 40 4.75 -5.87 8.04
C VAL A 40 3.86 -6.85 8.76
N CYS A 41 3.73 -8.05 8.21
CA CYS A 41 3.07 -9.17 8.90
C CYS A 41 4.01 -9.71 9.95
N VAL A 42 3.51 -9.89 11.16
CA VAL A 42 4.24 -10.43 12.31
C VAL A 42 3.46 -11.58 12.92
N ASP A 43 4.16 -12.57 13.45
CA ASP A 43 3.57 -13.70 14.16
C ASP A 43 3.24 -13.34 15.63
N THR A 44 2.83 -14.35 16.42
CA THR A 44 2.49 -14.17 17.84
C THR A 44 3.69 -13.83 18.72
N GLN A 45 4.92 -14.07 18.25
CA GLN A 45 6.16 -13.70 18.92
C GLN A 45 6.69 -12.33 18.47
N GLY A 46 6.01 -11.69 17.50
CA GLY A 46 6.41 -10.40 16.93
C GLY A 46 7.43 -10.53 15.80
N GLU A 47 7.73 -11.75 15.33
CA GLU A 47 8.71 -11.98 14.27
C GLU A 47 8.07 -11.83 12.87
N PRO A 48 8.78 -11.29 11.87
CA PRO A 48 8.23 -11.11 10.54
C PRO A 48 7.76 -12.42 9.89
N GLN A 49 6.47 -12.51 9.58
CA GLN A 49 5.84 -13.67 8.96
C GLN A 49 5.62 -13.45 7.46
N GLN A 50 5.73 -14.53 6.67
CA GLN A 50 5.47 -14.45 5.23
C GLN A 50 4.02 -14.11 4.93
N VAL A 51 3.82 -13.24 3.93
CA VAL A 51 2.49 -12.89 3.42
C VAL A 51 2.20 -13.65 2.13
N PRO A 52 0.94 -14.02 1.86
CA PRO A 52 0.56 -14.57 0.57
C PRO A 52 0.85 -13.59 -0.59
N PRO A 53 1.25 -14.09 -1.77
CA PRO A 53 1.38 -13.25 -2.95
C PRO A 53 0.02 -12.66 -3.37
N LEU A 54 0.05 -11.51 -4.03
CA LEU A 54 -1.16 -10.87 -4.54
C LEU A 54 -1.52 -11.47 -5.90
N ASP A 55 -2.78 -11.86 -6.09
CA ASP A 55 -3.25 -12.38 -7.38
C ASP A 55 -3.36 -11.27 -8.44
N LEU A 56 -2.46 -11.32 -9.43
CA LEU A 56 -2.37 -10.33 -10.50
C LEU A 56 -3.18 -10.76 -11.72
N LEU A 57 -4.50 -10.84 -11.54
CA LEU A 57 -5.42 -11.39 -12.55
C LEU A 57 -5.51 -10.54 -13.85
N THR A 58 -5.49 -9.21 -13.72
CA THR A 58 -5.62 -8.28 -14.87
C THR A 58 -4.33 -7.52 -15.12
N ASP A 59 -4.20 -6.93 -16.31
CA ASP A 59 -3.05 -6.05 -16.63
C ASP A 59 -3.00 -4.84 -15.70
N GLU A 60 -4.16 -4.29 -15.33
CA GLU A 60 -4.23 -3.21 -14.34
C GLU A 60 -3.67 -3.65 -12.98
N HIS A 61 -3.96 -4.89 -12.53
CA HIS A 61 -3.39 -5.40 -11.29
C HIS A 61 -1.87 -5.54 -11.39
N ARG A 62 -1.36 -6.06 -12.52
CA ARG A 62 0.08 -6.19 -12.79
C ARG A 62 0.78 -4.83 -12.78
N ASP A 63 0.19 -3.83 -13.43
CA ASP A 63 0.71 -2.47 -13.45
C ASP A 63 0.68 -1.79 -12.09
N CYS A 64 -0.40 -1.98 -11.33
CA CYS A 64 -0.51 -1.46 -9.97
C CYS A 64 0.58 -2.04 -9.07
N TRP A 65 0.80 -3.36 -9.18
CA TRP A 65 1.84 -4.08 -8.44
C TRP A 65 3.25 -3.60 -8.82
N ARG A 66 3.54 -3.44 -10.12
CA ARG A 66 4.83 -2.91 -10.61
C ARG A 66 5.11 -1.50 -10.07
N ARG A 67 4.12 -0.61 -10.07
CA ARG A 67 4.24 0.72 -9.45
C ARG A 67 4.47 0.64 -7.93
N GLY A 68 3.92 -0.37 -7.27
CA GLY A 68 4.18 -0.66 -5.85
C GLY A 68 5.64 -1.07 -5.60
N GLU A 69 6.23 -1.88 -6.49
CA GLU A 69 7.64 -2.25 -6.40
C GLU A 69 8.54 -1.01 -6.53
N GLU A 70 8.24 -0.10 -7.47
CA GLU A 70 8.99 1.17 -7.60
C GLU A 70 8.89 2.02 -6.32
N ARG A 71 7.70 2.14 -5.72
CA ARG A 71 7.52 2.86 -4.45
C ARG A 71 8.31 2.20 -3.32
N ARG A 72 8.39 0.86 -3.29
CA ARG A 72 9.23 0.14 -2.34
C ARG A 72 10.70 0.49 -2.49
N VAL A 73 11.22 0.50 -3.72
CA VAL A 73 12.62 0.88 -3.98
C VAL A 73 12.90 2.28 -3.44
N ARG A 74 12.05 3.27 -3.76
CA ARG A 74 12.19 4.64 -3.25
C ARG A 74 12.16 4.71 -1.72
N ARG A 75 11.27 3.94 -1.07
CA ARG A 75 11.16 3.88 0.39
C ARG A 75 12.42 3.31 1.04
N LEU A 76 13.01 2.27 0.45
CA LEU A 76 14.24 1.65 0.95
C LEU A 76 15.45 2.59 0.79
N GLN A 77 15.54 3.30 -0.34
CA GLN A 77 16.53 4.36 -0.55
C GLN A 77 16.40 5.45 0.52
N ALA A 78 15.20 6.02 0.69
CA ALA A 78 14.96 7.06 1.70
C ALA A 78 15.27 6.60 3.15
N ARG A 79 15.09 5.30 3.47
CA ARG A 79 15.50 4.73 4.76
C ARG A 79 17.02 4.62 4.89
N ALA A 80 17.71 4.24 3.84
CA ALA A 80 19.17 4.18 3.81
C ALA A 80 19.78 5.58 3.95
N ASP A 81 19.17 6.58 3.31
CA ASP A 81 19.61 7.98 3.32
C ASP A 81 19.26 8.72 4.63
N GLY A 82 18.57 8.05 5.58
CA GLY A 82 18.21 8.64 6.87
C GLY A 82 17.07 9.66 6.82
N LEU A 83 16.41 9.83 5.67
CA LEU A 83 15.33 10.80 5.46
C LEU A 83 14.04 10.49 6.24
N ASN A 84 13.97 9.30 6.85
CA ASN A 84 12.84 8.82 7.67
C ASN A 84 13.22 8.64 9.16
N ARG A 85 14.33 9.23 9.64
CA ARG A 85 14.71 9.24 11.06
C ARG A 85 14.27 10.53 11.75
#